data_AF-A0A1J0TU85-F1
#
_entry.id   AF-A0A1J0TU85-F1
#
_cell.length_a   1.000
_cell.length_b   1.000
_cell.length_c   1.000
_cell.angle_alpha   90.00
_cell.angle_beta   90.00
_cell.angle_gamma   90.00
#
_symmetry.space_group_name_H-M   'P 1'
#
loop_
_entity.id
_entity.type
_entity.pdbx_description
1 polymer ?
#
loop_
_entity_poly.entity_id
_entity_poly.type
_entity_poly.pdbx_seq_one_letter_code
_entity_poly.pdbx_strand_id
1 'polypeptide(L)'
;MTIIEFIEARIAEDEQIATKAGTGKYARWDYAGDCDSASNGEVYYPDTRTVIRHMNGHESISYDCVTCDSEGLTPSVTEEIGPHIARHDPARVLHEVEAKRKLLDLSRRWLVSRGGQDGEMSRKNALDILRLLAAPYSDHPDYQKEWA
;
A
#
# COMPACT_ATOMS: atom_id res chain seq x y z
N MET A 1 23.82 -9.69 4.30
CA MET A 1 22.37 -9.57 4.43
C MET A 1 21.73 -10.89 4.03
N THR A 2 20.89 -11.44 4.90
CA THR A 2 20.07 -12.62 4.65
C THR A 2 18.74 -12.23 3.99
N ILE A 3 18.05 -13.19 3.36
CA ILE A 3 16.72 -12.95 2.77
C ILE A 3 15.70 -12.47 3.82
N ILE A 4 15.82 -12.95 5.07
CA ILE A 4 14.96 -12.53 6.19
C ILE A 4 15.21 -11.06 6.54
N GLU A 5 16.47 -10.69 6.75
CA GLU A 5 16.86 -9.30 7.06
C GLU A 5 16.41 -8.35 5.95
N PHE A 6 16.56 -8.76 4.68
CA PHE A 6 16.10 -8.00 3.53
C PHE A 6 14.57 -7.81 3.54
N ILE A 7 13.79 -8.88 3.71
CA ILE A 7 12.32 -8.80 3.75
C ILE A 7 11.85 -7.93 4.92
N GLU A 8 12.47 -8.06 6.10
CA GLU A 8 12.12 -7.22 7.25
C GLU A 8 12.35 -5.75 6.98
N ALA A 9 13.50 -5.40 6.40
CA ALA A 9 13.82 -4.03 6.04
C ALA A 9 12.79 -3.46 5.05
N ARG A 10 12.44 -4.23 4.01
CA ARG A 10 11.48 -3.80 2.98
C ARG A 10 10.05 -3.66 3.52
N ILE A 11 9.60 -4.60 4.36
CA ILE A 11 8.28 -4.50 5.01
C ILE A 11 8.22 -3.30 5.96
N ALA A 12 9.31 -3.02 6.70
CA ALA A 12 9.38 -1.86 7.58
C ALA A 12 9.38 -0.53 6.80
N GLU A 13 10.05 -0.49 5.65
CA GLU A 13 10.03 0.64 4.72
C GLU A 13 8.63 0.89 4.17
N ASP A 14 7.94 -0.16 3.68
CA ASP A 14 6.55 -0.07 3.21
C ASP A 14 5.62 0.46 4.31
N GLU A 15 5.75 -0.04 5.54
CA GLU A 15 4.96 0.43 6.69
C GLU A 15 5.21 1.92 6.98
N GLN A 16 6.48 2.33 6.97
CA GLN A 16 6.85 3.71 7.25
C GLN A 16 6.29 4.65 6.18
N ILE A 17 6.39 4.26 4.91
CA ILE A 17 5.86 5.03 3.78
C ILE A 17 4.34 5.14 3.89
N ALA A 18 3.64 4.02 4.13
CA ALA A 18 2.18 4.02 4.26
C ALA A 18 1.73 4.88 5.46
N THR A 19 2.37 4.74 6.62
CA THR A 19 2.04 5.53 7.81
C THR A 19 2.22 7.02 7.57
N LYS A 20 3.28 7.42 6.85
CA LYS A 20 3.52 8.83 6.47
C LYS A 20 2.51 9.33 5.45
N ALA A 21 2.10 8.48 4.52
CA ALA A 21 1.14 8.81 3.47
C ALA A 21 -0.26 9.08 4.03
N GLY A 22 -0.67 8.43 5.13
CA GLY A 22 -1.90 8.81 5.81
C GLY A 22 -2.32 7.88 6.96
N THR A 23 -2.96 8.47 7.98
CA THR A 23 -3.61 7.75 9.09
C THR A 23 -4.95 8.41 9.44
N GLY A 24 -5.82 7.69 10.15
CA GLY A 24 -7.15 8.19 10.52
C GLY A 24 -7.96 8.59 9.28
N LYS A 25 -8.47 9.83 9.24
CA LYS A 25 -9.25 10.36 8.10
C LYS A 25 -8.47 10.47 6.78
N TYR A 26 -7.14 10.33 6.83
CA TYR A 26 -6.26 10.31 5.65
C TYR A 26 -5.84 8.90 5.22
N ALA A 27 -6.29 7.85 5.93
CA ALA A 27 -5.82 6.49 5.68
C ALA A 27 -6.44 5.84 4.44
N ARG A 28 -7.64 6.28 4.05
CA ARG A 28 -8.37 5.77 2.89
C ARG A 28 -8.30 6.77 1.75
N TRP A 29 -8.13 6.26 0.55
CA TRP A 29 -8.22 7.05 -0.68
C TRP A 29 -9.42 6.58 -1.50
N ASP A 30 -10.06 7.51 -2.19
CA ASP A 30 -11.12 7.22 -3.16
C ASP A 30 -10.86 7.99 -4.45
N TYR A 31 -11.45 7.53 -5.55
CA TYR A 31 -11.35 8.17 -6.86
C TYR A 31 -12.75 8.60 -7.30
N ALA A 32 -12.91 9.90 -7.54
CA ALA A 32 -14.14 10.45 -8.10
C ALA A 32 -13.87 10.71 -9.58
N GLY A 33 -14.28 9.77 -10.43
CA GLY A 33 -14.29 9.98 -11.89
C GLY A 33 -15.27 11.08 -12.29
N ASP A 34 -15.65 11.11 -13.58
CA ASP A 34 -16.48 12.18 -14.16
C ASP A 34 -17.88 12.37 -13.52
N CYS A 35 -18.29 11.50 -12.58
CA CYS A 35 -19.62 11.48 -11.98
C CYS A 35 -19.78 12.25 -10.66
N ASP A 36 -18.72 12.71 -10.00
CA ASP A 36 -18.81 13.51 -8.78
C ASP A 36 -18.09 14.87 -8.93
N SER A 37 -18.89 15.94 -9.02
CA SER A 37 -18.41 17.31 -9.26
C SER A 37 -17.49 17.86 -8.15
N ALA A 38 -17.39 17.16 -7.02
CA ALA A 38 -16.63 17.61 -5.86
C ALA A 38 -15.12 17.36 -5.97
N SER A 39 -14.68 16.39 -6.79
CA SER A 39 -13.25 16.06 -6.91
C SER A 39 -12.74 16.00 -8.35
N ASN A 40 -13.59 16.14 -9.39
CA ASN A 40 -13.17 16.39 -10.78
C ASN A 40 -12.01 15.49 -11.28
N GLY A 41 -12.12 14.17 -11.07
CA GLY A 41 -11.08 13.19 -11.41
C GLY A 41 -9.99 13.01 -10.36
N GLU A 42 -10.02 13.67 -9.22
CA GLU A 42 -8.99 13.53 -8.18
C GLU A 42 -9.10 12.22 -7.42
N VAL A 43 -7.93 11.73 -6.99
CA VAL A 43 -7.85 10.86 -5.82
C VAL A 43 -7.90 11.74 -4.59
N TYR A 44 -8.80 11.44 -3.66
CA TYR A 44 -9.09 12.29 -2.50
C TYR A 44 -9.28 11.47 -1.24
N TYR A 45 -9.29 12.15 -0.10
CA TYR A 45 -9.56 11.53 1.20
C TYR A 45 -11.07 11.64 1.52
N PRO A 46 -11.86 10.56 1.41
CA PRO A 46 -13.32 10.64 1.50
C PRO A 46 -13.82 11.12 2.88
N ASP A 47 -13.02 10.91 3.93
CA ASP A 47 -13.36 11.28 5.31
C ASP A 47 -12.99 12.74 5.66
N THR A 48 -12.58 13.54 4.67
CA THR A 48 -12.20 14.97 4.84
C THR A 48 -13.24 15.96 4.33
N ARG A 49 -14.45 15.46 4.00
CA ARG A 49 -15.56 16.25 3.46
C ARG A 49 -15.80 17.53 4.26
N THR A 50 -15.66 18.67 3.58
CA THR A 50 -15.93 20.00 4.12
C THR A 50 -16.99 20.70 3.27
N VAL A 51 -17.90 21.43 3.92
CA VAL A 51 -18.90 22.26 3.24
C VAL A 51 -18.45 23.72 3.29
N ILE A 52 -18.22 24.31 2.12
CA ILE A 52 -17.83 25.71 1.95
C ILE A 52 -19.08 26.52 1.61
N ARG A 53 -19.35 27.55 2.41
CA ARG A 53 -20.45 28.49 2.19
C ARG A 53 -19.94 29.74 1.50
N HIS A 54 -20.41 29.99 0.29
CA HIS A 54 -20.05 31.16 -0.50
C HIS A 54 -20.91 32.37 -0.12
N MET A 55 -20.40 33.58 -0.37
CA MET A 55 -21.11 34.83 -0.04
C MET A 55 -22.43 34.99 -0.80
N ASN A 56 -22.59 34.32 -1.94
CA ASN A 56 -23.83 34.30 -2.72
C ASN A 56 -24.88 33.31 -2.20
N GLY A 57 -24.62 32.64 -1.07
CA GLY A 57 -25.51 31.63 -0.46
C GLY A 57 -25.39 30.23 -1.06
N HIS A 58 -24.52 30.03 -2.07
CA HIS A 58 -24.23 28.71 -2.62
C HIS A 58 -23.34 27.90 -1.66
N GLU A 59 -23.61 26.61 -1.53
CA GLU A 59 -22.74 25.67 -0.81
C GLU A 59 -21.96 24.82 -1.82
N SER A 60 -20.65 24.67 -1.61
CA SER A 60 -19.84 23.69 -2.34
C SER A 60 -19.24 22.68 -1.38
N ILE A 61 -19.03 21.46 -1.86
CA ILE A 61 -18.31 20.42 -1.12
C ILE A 61 -16.84 20.46 -1.56
N SER A 62 -15.94 20.27 -0.61
CA SER A 62 -14.50 20.13 -0.85
C SER A 62 -13.97 18.94 -0.08
N TYR A 63 -12.97 18.28 -0.65
CA TYR A 63 -12.18 17.24 0.00
C TYR A 63 -10.72 17.71 0.06
N ASP A 64 -9.95 17.14 0.98
CA ASP A 64 -8.50 17.14 0.85
C ASP A 64 -8.16 16.15 -0.29
N CYS A 65 -7.22 16.52 -1.16
CA CYS A 65 -6.89 15.73 -2.35
C CYS A 65 -5.50 15.11 -2.24
N VAL A 66 -5.37 13.87 -2.70
CA VAL A 66 -4.10 13.14 -2.83
C VAL A 66 -3.38 13.57 -4.11
N THR A 67 -4.16 13.76 -5.19
CA THR A 67 -3.70 14.32 -6.46
C THR A 67 -4.33 15.69 -6.64
N CYS A 68 -3.59 16.65 -7.19
CA CYS A 68 -4.15 17.91 -7.67
C CYS A 68 -3.47 18.30 -8.99
N ASP A 69 -4.18 19.01 -9.86
CA ASP A 69 -3.52 19.80 -10.90
C ASP A 69 -3.17 21.19 -10.35
N SER A 70 -2.11 21.81 -10.87
CA SER A 70 -1.78 23.21 -10.57
C SER A 70 -2.42 24.20 -11.54
N GLU A 71 -3.14 23.75 -12.58
CA GLU A 71 -3.51 24.58 -13.74
C GLU A 71 -4.90 24.31 -14.38
N GLY A 72 -5.86 23.71 -13.66
CA GLY A 72 -7.30 23.91 -13.89
C GLY A 72 -7.88 23.54 -15.26
N LEU A 73 -7.30 22.59 -15.99
CA LEU A 73 -7.80 22.13 -17.29
C LEU A 73 -7.66 20.60 -17.41
N THR A 74 -8.70 19.89 -16.95
CA THR A 74 -8.94 18.43 -17.08
C THR A 74 -8.08 17.51 -16.20
N PRO A 75 -8.62 16.34 -15.79
CA PRO A 75 -8.51 15.84 -14.42
C PRO A 75 -7.10 15.46 -14.01
N SER A 76 -6.75 15.75 -12.76
CA SER A 76 -5.71 15.02 -12.06
C SER A 76 -5.98 13.52 -12.22
N VAL A 77 -5.01 12.75 -12.73
CA VAL A 77 -5.07 11.29 -13.03
C VAL A 77 -6.28 10.77 -13.84
N THR A 78 -5.99 10.03 -14.91
CA THR A 78 -7.02 9.45 -15.79
C THR A 78 -7.91 8.43 -15.07
N GLU A 79 -9.08 8.10 -15.64
CA GLU A 79 -9.95 7.03 -15.14
C GLU A 79 -9.27 5.65 -15.10
N GLU A 80 -8.19 5.46 -15.86
CA GLU A 80 -7.38 4.24 -15.81
C GLU A 80 -6.41 4.24 -14.62
N ILE A 81 -5.84 5.40 -14.27
CA ILE A 81 -4.79 5.55 -13.26
C ILE A 81 -5.37 5.80 -11.86
N GLY A 82 -6.43 6.61 -11.76
CA GLY A 82 -7.03 7.01 -10.49
C GLY A 82 -7.47 5.85 -9.61
N PRO A 83 -8.26 4.89 -10.13
CA PRO A 83 -8.65 3.70 -9.37
C PRO A 83 -7.46 2.83 -8.96
N HIS A 84 -6.40 2.77 -9.77
CA HIS A 84 -5.17 2.08 -9.38
C HIS A 84 -4.53 2.76 -8.16
N ILE A 85 -4.35 4.08 -8.19
CA ILE A 85 -3.79 4.83 -7.05
C ILE A 85 -4.67 4.67 -5.80
N ALA A 86 -5.98 4.91 -5.92
CA ALA A 86 -6.92 4.81 -4.80
C ALA A 86 -6.91 3.40 -4.18
N ARG A 87 -6.74 2.35 -4.99
CA ARG A 87 -6.61 0.96 -4.52
C ARG A 87 -5.34 0.72 -3.70
N HIS A 88 -4.32 1.56 -3.81
CA HIS A 88 -3.06 1.45 -3.07
C HIS A 88 -3.00 2.42 -1.87
N ASP A 89 -4.15 2.68 -1.23
CA ASP A 89 -4.24 3.55 -0.07
C ASP A 89 -3.40 3.06 1.14
N PRO A 90 -3.02 3.99 2.05
CA PRO A 90 -2.24 3.68 3.24
C PRO A 90 -2.82 2.56 4.09
N ALA A 91 -4.14 2.58 4.31
CA ALA A 91 -4.82 1.57 5.13
C ALA A 91 -4.63 0.15 4.58
N ARG A 92 -4.79 -0.03 3.26
CA ARG A 92 -4.56 -1.32 2.61
C ARG A 92 -3.10 -1.75 2.72
N VAL A 93 -2.15 -0.85 2.46
CA VAL A 93 -0.71 -1.18 2.54
C VAL A 93 -0.34 -1.63 3.95
N LEU A 94 -0.88 -0.97 4.99
CA LEU A 94 -0.67 -1.38 6.38
C LEU A 94 -1.24 -2.77 6.68
N HIS A 95 -2.42 -3.12 6.14
CA HIS A 95 -2.95 -4.49 6.24
C HIS A 95 -2.08 -5.52 5.51
N GLU A 96 -1.53 -5.18 4.35
CA GLU A 96 -0.59 -6.06 3.63
C GLU A 96 0.72 -6.26 4.40
N VAL A 97 1.26 -5.20 5.01
CA VAL A 97 2.42 -5.28 5.92
C VAL A 97 2.15 -6.25 7.05
N GLU A 98 0.98 -6.15 7.71
CA GLU A 98 0.61 -7.06 8.79
C GLU A 98 0.56 -8.52 8.32
N ALA A 99 -0.04 -8.77 7.16
CA ALA A 99 -0.09 -10.10 6.57
C ALA A 99 1.31 -10.65 6.25
N LYS A 100 2.17 -9.85 5.62
CA LYS A 100 3.56 -10.23 5.29
C LYS A 100 4.37 -10.53 6.56
N ARG A 101 4.19 -9.76 7.65
CA ARG A 101 4.83 -10.04 8.96
C ARG A 101 4.41 -11.39 9.53
N LYS A 102 3.12 -11.74 9.45
CA LYS A 102 2.63 -13.05 9.91
C LYS A 102 3.22 -14.21 9.09
N LEU A 103 3.35 -14.03 7.77
CA LEU A 103 3.99 -15.01 6.89
C LEU A 103 5.49 -15.17 7.20
N LEU A 104 6.17 -14.06 7.48
CA LEU A 104 7.58 -14.08 7.88
C LEU A 104 7.79 -14.81 9.22
N ASP A 105 6.95 -14.54 10.22
CA ASP A 105 6.97 -15.25 11.50
C ASP A 105 6.71 -16.76 11.33
N LEU A 106 5.71 -17.12 10.53
CA LEU A 106 5.41 -18.51 10.22
C LEU A 106 6.61 -19.21 9.58
N SER A 107 7.26 -18.55 8.61
CA SER A 107 8.44 -19.06 7.94
C SER A 107 9.61 -19.26 8.91
N ARG A 108 9.84 -18.32 9.84
CA ARG A 108 10.85 -18.45 10.90
C ARG A 108 10.61 -19.68 11.77
N ARG A 109 9.36 -19.90 12.20
CA ARG A 109 9.00 -21.07 13.02
C ARG A 109 9.22 -22.38 12.26
N TRP A 110 8.90 -22.41 10.98
CA TRP A 110 9.12 -23.60 10.14
C TRP A 110 10.59 -23.89 9.84
N LEU A 111 11.44 -22.85 9.74
CA LEU A 111 12.89 -23.03 9.54
C LEU A 111 13.59 -23.73 10.72
N VAL A 112 13.08 -23.54 11.95
CA VAL A 112 13.65 -24.12 13.18
C VAL A 112 12.96 -25.42 13.61
N SER A 113 11.88 -25.81 12.92
CA SER A 113 11.17 -27.07 13.18
C SER A 113 12.10 -28.26 13.04
N ARG A 114 12.20 -29.10 14.08
CA ARG A 114 13.01 -30.32 14.08
C ARG A 114 12.09 -31.54 14.07
N GLY A 115 12.31 -32.44 13.13
CA GLY A 115 11.53 -33.67 12.93
C GLY A 115 11.96 -34.36 11.63
N GLY A 116 11.47 -35.57 11.37
CA GLY A 116 11.78 -36.36 10.16
C GLY A 116 11.27 -35.71 8.86
N GLN A 117 10.64 -36.47 7.96
CA GLN A 117 10.17 -35.94 6.66
C GLN A 117 9.29 -34.67 6.77
N ASP A 118 8.49 -34.55 7.83
CA ASP A 118 7.64 -33.37 8.09
C ASP A 118 8.45 -32.09 8.37
N GLY A 119 9.62 -32.22 9.00
CA GLY A 119 10.51 -31.09 9.30
C GLY A 119 11.20 -30.55 8.04
N GLU A 120 11.63 -31.46 7.16
CA GLU A 120 12.23 -31.10 5.87
C GLU A 120 11.22 -30.39 4.95
N MET A 121 9.99 -30.90 4.87
CA MET A 121 8.92 -30.26 4.11
C MET A 121 8.59 -28.87 4.65
N SER A 122 8.49 -28.72 5.98
CA SER A 122 8.26 -27.42 6.62
C SER A 122 9.36 -26.42 6.27
N ARG A 123 10.62 -26.85 6.30
CA ARG A 123 11.77 -26.01 5.96
C ARG A 123 11.73 -25.58 4.48
N LYS A 124 11.39 -26.49 3.58
CA LYS A 124 11.23 -26.16 2.14
C LYS A 124 10.14 -25.12 1.94
N ASN A 125 8.95 -25.33 2.51
CA ASN A 125 7.84 -24.38 2.42
C ASN A 125 8.20 -23.00 2.98
N ALA A 126 8.98 -22.95 4.06
CA ALA A 126 9.46 -21.69 4.62
C ALA A 126 10.38 -20.94 3.65
N LEU A 127 11.30 -21.64 2.98
CA LEU A 127 12.17 -21.02 1.97
C LEU A 127 11.36 -20.51 0.78
N ASP A 128 10.36 -21.27 0.32
CA ASP A 128 9.51 -20.86 -0.80
C ASP A 128 8.68 -19.61 -0.46
N ILE A 129 8.12 -19.52 0.76
CA ILE A 129 7.43 -18.31 1.23
C ILE A 129 8.39 -17.12 1.29
N LEU A 130 9.62 -17.30 1.80
CA LEU A 130 10.60 -16.22 1.85
C LEU A 130 10.95 -15.70 0.44
N ARG A 131 11.13 -16.58 -0.55
CA ARG A 131 11.34 -16.17 -1.95
C ARG A 131 10.15 -15.38 -2.49
N LEU A 132 8.92 -15.86 -2.24
CA LEU A 132 7.70 -15.17 -2.66
C LEU A 132 7.53 -13.79 -2.00
N LEU A 133 7.92 -13.65 -0.73
CA LEU A 133 7.92 -12.36 -0.03
C LEU A 133 9.00 -11.41 -0.54
N ALA A 134 10.13 -11.93 -1.03
CA ALA A 134 11.20 -11.12 -1.60
C ALA A 134 10.93 -10.69 -3.05
N ALA A 135 10.11 -11.45 -3.80
CA ALA A 135 9.87 -11.24 -5.23
C ALA A 135 9.40 -9.83 -5.63
N PRO A 136 8.50 -9.14 -4.89
CA PRO A 136 8.10 -7.77 -5.23
C PRO A 136 9.24 -6.75 -5.21
N TYR A 137 10.37 -7.10 -4.59
CA TYR A 137 11.53 -6.22 -4.44
C TYR A 137 12.69 -6.66 -5.35
N SER A 138 12.43 -7.39 -6.43
CA SER A 138 13.46 -7.90 -7.35
C SER A 138 14.30 -6.81 -8.01
N ASP A 139 13.74 -5.61 -8.16
CA ASP A 139 14.40 -4.44 -8.74
C ASP A 139 15.23 -3.65 -7.72
N HIS A 140 15.20 -4.04 -6.44
CA HIS A 140 15.96 -3.39 -5.38
C HIS A 140 17.46 -3.70 -5.52
N PRO A 141 18.39 -2.73 -5.38
CA PRO A 141 19.82 -2.95 -5.57
C PRO A 141 20.43 -4.03 -4.65
N ASP A 142 19.91 -4.15 -3.42
CA ASP A 142 20.33 -5.18 -2.47
C ASP A 142 19.67 -6.56 -2.68
N TYR A 143 18.77 -6.70 -3.65
CA TYR A 143 18.15 -7.99 -3.97
C TYR A 143 19.19 -8.95 -4.57
N GLN A 144 19.28 -10.15 -4.03
CA GLN A 144 20.20 -11.17 -4.52
C GLN A 144 19.48 -12.16 -5.43
N LYS A 145 20.06 -12.43 -6.61
CA LYS A 145 19.44 -13.29 -7.64
C LYS A 145 19.21 -14.73 -7.17
N GLU A 146 19.98 -15.21 -6.18
CA GLU A 146 19.74 -16.52 -5.55
C GLU A 146 18.42 -16.62 -4.76
N TRP A 147 17.74 -15.50 -4.49
CA TRP A 147 16.43 -15.47 -3.85
C TRP A 147 15.27 -15.63 -4.83
N ALA A 148 15.55 -15.67 -6.14
CA ALA A 148 14.56 -15.97 -7.18
C ALA A 148 14.16 -17.46 -7.19
#